data_AF-A0A7X9C2Y1-F1
#
_entry.id   AF-A0A7X9C2Y1-F1
#
_cell.length_a   1.000
_cell.length_b   1.000
_cell.length_c   1.000
_cell.angle_alpha   90.00
_cell.angle_beta   90.00
_cell.angle_gamma   90.00
#
_symmetry.space_group_name_H-M   'P 1'
#
loop_
_entity.id
_entity.type
_entity.pdbx_description
1 polymer ?
#
loop_
_entity_poly.entity_id
_entity_poly.type
_entity_poly.pdbx_seq_one_letter_code
_entity_poly.pdbx_strand_id
1 'polypeptide(L)'
;MEIKLDYKIDNIEKRLEIVKQICEDHEDELTPYNLEQLGNYLIFQMEKEERRKRKILTPNRMVTINKRETSFEGVASKFDKNKDGIYGIINEDKNVILSPKVSITAKDIAEIPFIAQIRESIKKLRAIPDKNYIVQQAIIDLSQTQYIIKDAYLKPIRSKNNSIAEPPVLDWCSILDFKDWNIVKAFLHNYSKLKTNSDQKIQTDMFWILQDFEKLADKALQEREPMLYDIMLYKIMNMQNKDIQKRLEQDYGRTYSVEYISSLYNNKIPKLIAAEFEKEELLYHYTFVEKGNWKKCNRCGQVKLLHSIFFSRNSGSSNNGFYSICKECRNSKKGVD
;
A
#
# COMPACT_ATOMS: atom_id res chain seq x y z
N MET A 1 60.01 -14.26 0.99
CA MET A 1 60.14 -12.81 1.19
C MET A 1 58.76 -12.24 1.54
N GLU A 2 58.63 -11.50 2.64
CA GLU A 2 57.40 -10.75 2.95
C GLU A 2 57.45 -9.39 2.25
N ILE A 3 56.74 -9.28 1.12
CA ILE A 3 56.64 -8.01 0.38
C ILE A 3 55.62 -7.11 1.09
N LYS A 4 56.07 -5.98 1.65
CA LYS A 4 55.17 -4.98 2.27
C LYS A 4 54.66 -4.01 1.22
N LEU A 5 53.39 -4.17 0.82
CA LEU A 5 52.72 -3.33 -0.16
C LEU A 5 51.86 -2.25 0.52
N ASP A 6 51.92 -1.00 0.03
CA ASP A 6 51.11 0.11 0.57
C ASP A 6 49.78 0.26 -0.18
N TYR A 7 48.73 -0.35 0.37
CA TYR A 7 47.38 -0.31 -0.18
C TYR A 7 46.67 1.06 -0.10
N LYS A 8 47.31 2.10 0.44
CA LYS A 8 46.74 3.47 0.51
C LYS A 8 46.95 4.30 -0.75
N ILE A 9 47.82 3.88 -1.67
CA ILE A 9 48.12 4.62 -2.89
C ILE A 9 46.97 4.43 -3.89
N ASP A 10 46.33 5.52 -4.32
CA ASP A 10 45.10 5.48 -5.12
C ASP A 10 45.33 5.55 -6.65
N ASN A 11 46.55 5.82 -7.13
CA ASN A 11 46.87 5.91 -8.57
C ASN A 11 47.54 4.62 -9.09
N ILE A 12 46.98 4.03 -10.16
CA ILE A 12 47.47 2.81 -10.82
C ILE A 12 48.92 2.99 -11.30
N GLU A 13 49.22 4.14 -11.90
CA GLU A 13 50.54 4.41 -12.49
C GLU A 13 51.63 4.35 -11.42
N LYS A 14 51.37 4.93 -10.24
CA LYS A 14 52.27 4.90 -9.09
C LYS A 14 52.42 3.51 -8.49
N ARG A 15 51.36 2.69 -8.47
CA ARG A 15 51.45 1.29 -8.05
C ARG A 15 52.27 0.46 -9.02
N LEU A 16 52.12 0.74 -10.32
CA LEU A 16 52.83 0.05 -11.38
C LEU A 16 54.34 0.37 -11.33
N GLU A 17 54.71 1.61 -11.03
CA GLU A 17 56.09 2.01 -10.75
C GLU A 17 56.66 1.28 -9.52
N ILE A 18 55.91 1.17 -8.42
CA ILE A 18 56.34 0.44 -7.21
C ILE A 18 56.51 -1.06 -7.50
N VAL A 19 55.57 -1.67 -8.22
CA VAL A 19 55.66 -3.08 -8.59
C VAL A 19 56.84 -3.32 -9.53
N LYS A 20 57.10 -2.40 -10.48
CA LYS A 20 58.29 -2.47 -11.35
C LYS A 20 59.59 -2.40 -10.56
N GLN A 21 59.70 -1.45 -9.62
CA GLN A 21 60.86 -1.34 -8.74
C GLN A 21 61.08 -2.62 -7.91
N ILE A 22 60.01 -3.19 -7.34
CA ILE A 22 60.09 -4.45 -6.57
C ILE A 22 60.48 -5.64 -7.47
N CYS A 23 60.03 -5.66 -8.72
CA CYS A 23 60.41 -6.70 -9.68
C CYS A 23 61.85 -6.56 -10.16
N GLU A 24 62.34 -5.33 -10.34
CA GLU A 24 63.73 -5.04 -10.74
C GLU A 24 64.73 -5.29 -9.59
N ASP A 25 64.38 -4.93 -8.35
CA ASP A 25 65.25 -5.09 -7.18
C ASP A 25 65.38 -6.55 -6.71
N HIS A 26 64.42 -7.42 -7.05
CA HIS A 26 64.32 -8.78 -6.51
C HIS A 26 63.99 -9.85 -7.57
N GLU A 27 64.52 -9.69 -8.79
CA GLU A 27 64.23 -10.52 -9.97
C GLU A 27 64.43 -12.04 -9.71
N ASP A 28 65.48 -12.40 -8.96
CA ASP A 28 65.87 -13.81 -8.71
C ASP A 28 65.16 -14.48 -7.50
N GLU A 29 64.45 -13.72 -6.66
CA GLU A 29 63.82 -14.22 -5.42
C GLU A 29 62.27 -14.25 -5.47
N LEU A 30 61.70 -13.92 -6.63
CA LEU A 30 60.25 -13.86 -6.85
C LEU A 30 59.64 -15.25 -7.01
N THR A 31 58.99 -15.73 -5.94
CA THR A 31 58.18 -16.94 -5.98
C THR A 31 56.83 -16.72 -6.70
N PRO A 32 56.19 -17.77 -7.24
CA PRO A 32 54.87 -17.67 -7.86
C PRO A 32 53.80 -17.03 -6.95
N TYR A 33 53.88 -17.28 -5.64
CA TYR A 33 53.01 -16.67 -4.63
C TYR A 33 53.19 -15.15 -4.56
N ASN A 34 54.43 -14.67 -4.65
CA ASN A 34 54.74 -13.24 -4.62
C ASN A 34 54.25 -12.54 -5.90
N LEU A 35 54.38 -13.19 -7.05
CA LEU A 35 53.85 -12.70 -8.32
C LEU A 35 52.32 -12.63 -8.29
N GLU A 36 51.66 -13.60 -7.66
CA GLU A 36 50.21 -13.57 -7.44
C GLU A 36 49.80 -12.41 -6.53
N GLN A 37 50.55 -12.13 -5.45
CA GLN A 37 50.30 -10.99 -4.57
C GLN A 37 50.49 -9.64 -5.28
N LEU A 38 51.53 -9.48 -6.10
CA LEU A 38 51.77 -8.27 -6.90
C LEU A 38 50.70 -8.09 -7.99
N GLY A 39 50.29 -9.17 -8.65
CA GLY A 39 49.17 -9.18 -9.60
C GLY A 39 47.87 -8.78 -8.93
N ASN A 40 47.57 -9.35 -7.76
CA ASN A 40 46.39 -9.00 -6.95
C ASN A 40 46.42 -7.53 -6.48
N TYR A 41 47.59 -6.98 -6.17
CA TYR A 41 47.74 -5.57 -5.78
C TYR A 41 47.41 -4.57 -6.91
N LEU A 42 47.70 -4.96 -8.16
CA LEU A 42 47.34 -4.20 -9.36
C LEU A 42 45.86 -4.42 -9.74
N ILE A 43 45.38 -5.66 -9.70
CA ILE A 43 44.02 -6.05 -10.15
C ILE A 43 42.95 -5.61 -9.15
N PHE A 44 43.14 -5.86 -7.85
CA PHE A 44 42.15 -5.54 -6.82
C PHE A 44 42.24 -4.09 -6.32
N GLN A 45 42.65 -3.17 -7.20
CA GLN A 45 42.29 -1.77 -7.04
C GLN A 45 40.77 -1.65 -7.20
N MET A 46 40.04 -2.06 -6.17
CA MET A 46 38.60 -1.82 -6.08
C MET A 46 38.42 -0.33 -6.29
N GLU A 47 37.88 0.06 -7.45
CA GLU A 47 37.62 1.45 -7.75
C GLU A 47 36.91 2.03 -6.53
N LYS A 48 37.46 3.11 -5.98
CA LYS A 48 36.86 3.83 -4.85
C LYS A 48 35.38 4.16 -5.17
N GLU A 49 35.08 4.30 -6.46
CA GLU A 49 33.75 4.39 -7.01
C GLU A 49 32.89 3.14 -6.82
N GLU A 50 33.36 1.92 -7.02
CA GLU A 50 32.56 0.71 -6.79
C GLU A 50 32.27 0.45 -5.30
N ARG A 51 33.25 0.72 -4.43
CA ARG A 51 33.06 0.72 -2.96
C ARG A 51 32.07 1.80 -2.52
N ARG A 52 32.15 3.01 -3.09
CA ARG A 52 31.22 4.13 -2.81
C ARG A 52 29.83 3.92 -3.43
N LYS A 53 29.75 3.39 -4.65
CA LYS A 53 28.52 3.10 -5.42
C LYS A 53 27.77 1.88 -4.89
N ARG A 54 28.37 1.07 -4.01
CA ARG A 54 27.65 0.00 -3.28
C ARG A 54 26.89 -0.94 -4.24
N LYS A 55 27.44 -1.18 -5.44
CA LYS A 55 26.80 -2.00 -6.49
C LYS A 55 26.75 -3.49 -6.14
N ILE A 56 27.71 -3.97 -5.34
CA ILE A 56 27.69 -5.35 -4.84
C ILE A 56 26.69 -5.43 -3.70
N LEU A 57 25.56 -6.08 -3.96
CA LEU A 57 24.55 -6.37 -2.96
C LEU A 57 25.08 -7.48 -2.04
N THR A 58 25.48 -7.11 -0.82
CA THR A 58 25.82 -8.12 0.19
C THR A 58 24.57 -8.91 0.58
N PRO A 59 24.71 -10.17 1.05
CA PRO A 59 23.57 -10.96 1.52
C PRO A 59 22.72 -10.22 2.59
N ASN A 60 23.36 -9.49 3.51
CA ASN A 60 22.67 -8.68 4.51
C ASN A 60 21.89 -7.49 3.90
N ARG A 61 22.43 -6.92 2.83
CA ARG A 61 21.75 -5.85 2.07
C ARG A 61 20.58 -6.41 1.26
N MET A 62 20.73 -7.60 0.69
CA MET A 62 19.65 -8.36 0.05
C MET A 62 18.50 -8.62 1.03
N VAL A 63 18.78 -9.05 2.26
CA VAL A 63 17.74 -9.23 3.29
C VAL A 63 16.99 -7.92 3.57
N THR A 64 17.71 -6.80 3.61
CA THR A 64 17.10 -5.48 3.86
C THR A 64 16.26 -5.02 2.67
N ILE A 65 16.73 -5.25 1.44
CA ILE A 65 16.03 -4.95 0.19
C ILE A 65 14.79 -5.84 0.06
N ASN A 66 14.93 -7.14 0.25
CA ASN A 66 13.83 -8.10 0.25
C ASN A 66 12.77 -7.73 1.28
N LYS A 67 13.16 -7.32 2.51
CA LYS A 67 12.21 -6.83 3.51
C LYS A 67 11.48 -5.57 3.07
N ARG A 68 12.09 -4.70 2.27
CA ARG A 68 11.45 -3.50 1.70
C ARG A 68 10.52 -3.87 0.53
N GLU A 69 10.98 -4.71 -0.39
CA GLU A 69 10.22 -5.14 -1.57
C GLU A 69 9.01 -6.00 -1.19
N THR A 70 9.20 -7.04 -0.36
CA THR A 70 8.09 -7.86 0.15
C THR A 70 7.10 -7.05 0.99
N SER A 71 7.57 -6.02 1.69
CA SER A 71 6.69 -5.12 2.42
C SER A 71 5.89 -4.19 1.52
N PHE A 72 6.30 -3.95 0.26
CA PHE A 72 5.56 -3.09 -0.66
C PHE A 72 4.59 -3.90 -1.53
N GLU A 73 5.04 -5.01 -2.13
CA GLU A 73 4.19 -5.89 -2.92
C GLU A 73 3.16 -6.64 -2.06
N GLY A 74 3.57 -7.11 -0.87
CA GLY A 74 2.69 -7.76 0.10
C GLY A 74 1.69 -6.83 0.78
N VAL A 75 1.91 -5.51 0.68
CA VAL A 75 1.01 -4.44 1.14
C VAL A 75 0.10 -4.03 0.00
N ALA A 76 0.62 -3.74 -1.20
CA ALA A 76 -0.17 -3.41 -2.38
C ALA A 76 -1.28 -4.44 -2.65
N SER A 77 -0.96 -5.74 -2.52
CA SER A 77 -1.92 -6.85 -2.62
C SER A 77 -2.97 -6.90 -1.49
N LYS A 78 -2.69 -6.33 -0.31
CA LYS A 78 -3.63 -6.23 0.83
C LYS A 78 -4.49 -4.96 0.79
N PHE A 79 -4.04 -3.90 0.11
CA PHE A 79 -4.71 -2.60 0.05
C PHE A 79 -5.67 -2.42 -1.14
N ASP A 80 -5.79 -3.41 -2.04
CA ASP A 80 -6.81 -3.43 -3.10
C ASP A 80 -8.26 -3.32 -2.56
N LYS A 81 -8.47 -3.52 -1.25
CA LYS A 81 -9.81 -3.44 -0.62
C LYS A 81 -10.11 -2.14 0.15
N ASN A 82 -9.13 -1.30 0.50
CA ASN A 82 -9.39 -0.04 1.21
C ASN A 82 -8.32 1.02 0.88
N LYS A 83 -8.66 1.94 -0.02
CA LYS A 83 -7.76 2.98 -0.55
C LYS A 83 -7.37 4.06 0.48
N ASP A 84 -7.99 4.07 1.66
CA ASP A 84 -7.70 5.05 2.72
C ASP A 84 -6.45 4.71 3.55
N GLY A 85 -5.97 3.45 3.51
CA GLY A 85 -4.73 3.05 4.20
C GLY A 85 -3.45 3.54 3.51
N ILE A 86 -3.54 3.97 2.25
CA ILE A 86 -2.38 4.43 1.46
C ILE A 86 -1.89 5.79 1.97
N TYR A 87 -2.79 6.71 2.31
CA TYR A 87 -2.43 8.06 2.73
C TYR A 87 -1.75 8.13 4.11
N GLY A 88 -1.84 7.07 4.93
CA GLY A 88 -1.10 6.96 6.19
C GLY A 88 0.29 6.32 6.08
N ILE A 89 0.58 5.64 4.96
CA ILE A 89 1.86 4.94 4.71
C ILE A 89 2.76 5.74 3.75
N ILE A 90 2.19 6.70 3.01
CA ILE A 90 2.96 7.76 2.32
C ILE A 90 3.52 8.72 3.38
N ASN A 91 4.51 8.25 4.13
CA ASN A 91 5.55 9.14 4.60
C ASN A 91 6.42 9.48 3.39
N GLU A 92 6.88 10.73 3.29
CA GLU A 92 7.72 11.21 2.18
C GLU A 92 9.05 10.44 2.02
N ASP A 93 9.44 9.70 3.07
CA ASP A 93 10.63 8.87 3.08
C ASP A 93 10.41 7.52 2.39
N LYS A 94 10.97 7.36 1.19
CA LYS A 94 11.10 6.08 0.45
C LYS A 94 11.87 4.97 1.21
N ASN A 95 12.33 5.25 2.43
CA ASN A 95 13.17 4.39 3.25
C ASN A 95 12.47 3.81 4.49
N VAL A 96 11.15 4.02 4.65
CA VAL A 96 10.41 3.47 5.80
C VAL A 96 10.37 1.94 5.72
N ILE A 97 10.92 1.28 6.73
CA ILE A 97 10.84 -0.17 6.90
C ILE A 97 9.54 -0.46 7.65
N LEU A 98 8.60 -1.15 7.00
CA LEU A 98 7.27 -1.44 7.56
C LEU A 98 7.27 -2.55 8.62
N SER A 99 8.38 -3.29 8.76
CA SER A 99 8.54 -4.24 9.86
C SER A 99 9.01 -3.51 11.12
N PRO A 100 8.32 -3.71 12.27
CA PRO A 100 8.78 -3.12 13.52
C PRO A 100 10.16 -3.67 13.90
N LYS A 101 10.98 -2.82 14.54
CA LYS A 101 12.31 -3.24 15.00
C LYS A 101 12.17 -4.31 16.08
N VAL A 102 12.43 -5.56 15.72
CA VAL A 102 12.44 -6.67 16.69
C VAL A 102 13.73 -6.61 17.51
N SER A 103 13.58 -6.50 18.82
CA SER A 103 14.69 -6.59 19.78
C SER A 103 14.45 -7.73 20.76
N ILE A 104 15.53 -8.24 21.36
CA ILE A 104 15.46 -9.27 22.40
C ILE A 104 15.30 -8.55 23.75
N THR A 105 14.12 -8.69 24.34
CA THR A 105 13.72 -8.11 25.62
C THR A 105 14.17 -8.99 26.79
N ALA A 106 14.11 -8.46 28.01
CA ALA A 106 14.43 -9.23 29.22
C ALA A 106 13.47 -10.40 29.44
N LYS A 107 12.20 -10.26 29.04
CA LYS A 107 11.19 -11.33 29.10
C LYS A 107 11.56 -12.50 28.20
N ASP A 108 12.00 -12.22 26.98
CA ASP A 108 12.41 -13.26 26.02
C ASP A 108 13.56 -14.14 26.57
N ILE A 109 14.44 -13.56 27.39
CA ILE A 109 15.58 -14.29 28.00
C ILE A 109 15.10 -15.20 29.13
N ALA A 110 14.09 -14.76 29.89
CA ALA A 110 13.51 -15.54 30.99
C ALA A 110 12.61 -16.67 30.48
N GLU A 111 11.85 -16.43 29.40
CA GLU A 111 10.89 -17.38 28.85
C GLU A 111 11.51 -18.42 27.91
N ILE A 112 12.62 -18.09 27.23
CA ILE A 112 13.26 -18.95 26.23
C ILE A 112 14.65 -19.38 26.72
N PRO A 113 14.80 -20.60 27.28
CA PRO A 113 16.06 -21.08 27.86
C PRO A 113 17.24 -21.05 26.87
N PHE A 114 16.98 -21.32 25.59
CA PHE A 114 18.02 -21.33 24.55
C PHE A 114 18.63 -19.95 24.27
N ILE A 115 17.87 -18.87 24.43
CA ILE A 115 18.39 -17.50 24.25
C ILE A 115 19.37 -17.15 25.38
N ALA A 116 19.09 -17.60 26.61
CA ALA A 116 19.99 -17.42 27.74
C ALA A 116 21.34 -18.13 27.52
N GLN A 117 21.31 -19.40 27.07
CA GLN A 117 22.50 -20.18 26.75
C GLN A 117 23.36 -19.54 25.65
N ILE A 118 22.72 -18.98 24.61
CA ILE A 118 23.43 -18.25 23.55
C ILE A 118 24.11 -17.01 24.11
N ARG A 119 23.45 -16.24 24.98
CA ARG A 119 24.06 -15.03 25.58
C ARG A 119 25.25 -15.36 26.46
N GLU A 120 25.19 -16.43 27.23
CA GLU A 120 26.32 -16.91 28.01
C GLU A 120 27.50 -17.33 27.12
N SER A 121 27.20 -18.03 26.03
CA SER A 121 28.22 -18.45 25.05
C SER A 121 28.89 -17.25 24.37
N ILE A 122 28.10 -16.24 23.98
CA ILE A 122 28.62 -14.96 23.45
C ILE A 122 29.49 -14.25 24.49
N LYS A 123 29.09 -14.25 25.77
CA LYS A 123 29.86 -13.63 26.85
C LYS A 123 31.23 -14.30 27.01
N LYS A 124 31.29 -15.64 26.97
CA LYS A 124 32.54 -16.41 27.01
C LYS A 124 33.44 -16.08 25.81
N LEU A 125 32.90 -16.07 24.59
CA LEU A 125 33.67 -15.74 23.38
C LEU A 125 34.16 -14.28 23.35
N ARG A 126 33.39 -13.34 23.92
CA ARG A 126 33.79 -11.92 23.98
C ARG A 126 34.91 -11.64 24.98
N ALA A 127 35.07 -12.50 25.99
CA ALA A 127 36.09 -12.37 27.02
C ALA A 127 37.50 -12.78 26.55
N ILE A 128 37.62 -13.40 25.37
CA ILE A 128 38.90 -13.74 24.75
C ILE A 128 39.58 -12.43 24.26
N PRO A 129 40.82 -12.14 24.68
CA PRO A 129 41.52 -10.89 24.33
C PRO A 129 41.90 -10.82 22.85
N ASP A 130 42.46 -11.90 22.28
CA ASP A 130 42.85 -11.99 20.88
C ASP A 130 41.78 -12.69 20.04
N LYS A 131 40.94 -11.89 19.40
CA LYS A 131 39.80 -12.39 18.61
C LYS A 131 40.22 -12.64 17.17
N ASN A 132 40.62 -13.88 16.90
CA ASN A 132 40.80 -14.37 15.54
C ASN A 132 39.48 -14.32 14.74
N TYR A 133 39.58 -14.31 13.41
CA TYR A 133 38.42 -14.26 12.50
C TYR A 133 37.32 -15.29 12.87
N ILE A 134 37.72 -16.50 13.25
CA ILE A 134 36.82 -17.59 13.66
C ILE A 134 36.00 -17.21 14.90
N VAL A 135 36.62 -16.58 15.89
CA VAL A 135 35.94 -16.14 17.13
C VAL A 135 34.96 -15.02 16.81
N GLN A 136 35.34 -14.10 15.92
CA GLN A 136 34.46 -13.01 15.49
C GLN A 136 33.25 -13.55 14.70
N GLN A 137 33.49 -14.52 13.81
CA GLN A 137 32.44 -15.18 13.04
C GLN A 137 31.46 -15.93 13.96
N ALA A 138 31.98 -16.70 14.93
CA ALA A 138 31.14 -17.39 15.91
C ALA A 138 30.27 -16.44 16.74
N ILE A 139 30.80 -15.27 17.12
CA ILE A 139 30.01 -14.24 17.82
C ILE A 139 28.88 -13.71 16.93
N ILE A 140 29.15 -13.47 15.63
CA ILE A 140 28.15 -13.00 14.66
C ILE A 140 27.05 -14.04 14.48
N ASP A 141 27.43 -15.30 14.24
CA ASP A 141 26.50 -16.38 13.98
C ASP A 141 25.58 -16.61 15.18
N LEU A 142 26.14 -16.74 16.40
CA LEU A 142 25.35 -16.86 17.63
C LEU A 142 24.42 -15.65 17.85
N SER A 143 24.88 -14.45 17.48
CA SER A 143 24.07 -13.23 17.57
C SER A 143 22.93 -13.20 16.55
N GLN A 144 23.01 -13.95 15.45
CA GLN A 144 21.91 -14.14 14.51
C GLN A 144 20.96 -15.25 14.97
N THR A 145 21.52 -16.37 15.47
CA THR A 145 20.75 -17.53 15.94
C THR A 145 19.73 -17.17 17.02
N GLN A 146 20.06 -16.25 17.94
CA GLN A 146 19.11 -15.78 18.95
C GLN A 146 17.80 -15.20 18.37
N TYR A 147 17.84 -14.58 17.17
CA TYR A 147 16.63 -14.04 16.52
C TYR A 147 15.86 -15.13 15.79
N ILE A 148 16.56 -16.10 15.19
CA ILE A 148 15.93 -17.27 14.54
C ILE A 148 15.16 -18.09 15.59
N ILE A 149 15.76 -18.32 16.75
CA ILE A 149 15.12 -19.04 17.85
C ILE A 149 13.91 -18.28 18.38
N LYS A 150 14.01 -16.95 18.54
CA LYS A 150 12.87 -16.13 18.97
C LYS A 150 11.70 -16.26 17.99
N ASP A 151 11.96 -16.22 16.69
CA ASP A 151 10.93 -16.35 15.65
C ASP A 151 10.32 -17.76 15.63
N ALA A 152 11.14 -18.80 15.78
CA ALA A 152 10.67 -20.19 15.85
C ALA A 152 9.84 -20.49 17.11
N TYR A 153 10.15 -19.84 18.23
CA TYR A 153 9.44 -20.05 19.50
C TYR A 153 8.12 -19.28 19.57
N LEU A 154 8.07 -18.08 18.97
CA LEU A 154 6.81 -17.34 18.82
C LEU A 154 5.94 -18.07 17.80
N LYS A 155 4.81 -18.62 18.26
CA LYS A 155 3.82 -19.20 17.35
C LYS A 155 3.43 -18.14 16.32
N PRO A 156 3.40 -18.46 15.00
CA PRO A 156 2.81 -17.54 14.03
C PRO A 156 1.41 -17.22 14.52
N ILE A 157 1.05 -15.94 14.55
CA ILE A 157 -0.29 -15.49 14.95
C ILE A 157 -1.28 -16.18 14.00
N ARG A 158 -1.84 -17.31 14.42
CA ARG A 158 -3.04 -17.83 13.81
C ARG A 158 -4.09 -16.80 14.15
N SER A 159 -4.63 -16.14 13.13
CA SER A 159 -5.88 -15.40 13.27
C SER A 159 -6.81 -16.31 14.07
N LYS A 160 -7.19 -15.88 15.29
CA LYS A 160 -8.25 -16.59 15.99
C LYS A 160 -9.42 -16.52 15.03
N ASN A 161 -9.82 -17.68 14.48
CA ASN A 161 -11.11 -17.78 13.85
C ASN A 161 -12.08 -17.32 14.92
N ASN A 162 -12.65 -16.13 14.76
CA ASN A 162 -13.72 -15.67 15.61
C ASN A 162 -14.76 -16.79 15.55
N SER A 163 -14.96 -17.47 16.68
CA SER A 163 -16.06 -18.39 16.86
C SER A 163 -17.30 -17.66 16.36
N ILE A 164 -17.96 -18.22 15.35
CA ILE A 164 -19.23 -17.73 14.84
C ILE A 164 -20.16 -17.72 16.05
N ALA A 165 -20.36 -16.54 16.64
CA ALA A 165 -21.42 -16.32 17.60
C ALA A 165 -22.74 -16.68 16.92
N GLU A 166 -23.70 -17.17 17.70
CA GLU A 166 -25.05 -17.45 17.22
C GLU A 166 -25.51 -16.34 16.26
N PRO A 167 -26.11 -16.71 15.11
CA PRO A 167 -26.44 -15.74 14.08
C PRO A 167 -27.30 -14.66 14.73
N PRO A 168 -26.84 -13.39 14.74
CA PRO A 168 -27.63 -12.32 15.30
C PRO A 168 -28.98 -12.32 14.59
N VAL A 169 -30.05 -12.00 15.33
CA VAL A 169 -31.37 -11.75 14.75
C VAL A 169 -31.14 -10.77 13.59
N LEU A 170 -31.28 -11.30 12.38
CA LEU A 170 -30.79 -10.66 11.18
C LEU A 170 -31.79 -9.58 10.81
N ASP A 171 -31.56 -8.37 11.29
CA ASP A 171 -32.31 -7.20 10.86
C ASP A 171 -32.06 -7.02 9.35
N TRP A 172 -33.11 -7.11 8.54
CA TRP A 172 -33.00 -6.99 7.08
C TRP A 172 -32.35 -5.65 6.67
N CYS A 173 -32.54 -4.60 7.49
CA CYS A 173 -31.87 -3.31 7.32
C CYS A 173 -30.35 -3.39 7.52
N SER A 174 -29.85 -4.36 8.30
CA SER A 174 -28.42 -4.63 8.45
C SER A 174 -27.84 -5.46 7.29
N ILE A 175 -28.67 -6.19 6.54
CA ILE A 175 -28.24 -7.00 5.37
C ILE A 175 -28.16 -6.14 4.11
N LEU A 176 -29.12 -5.22 3.94
CA LEU A 176 -29.26 -4.36 2.76
C LEU A 176 -28.94 -2.92 3.11
N ASP A 177 -27.69 -2.67 3.50
CA ASP A 177 -27.18 -1.31 3.66
C ASP A 177 -26.57 -0.80 2.35
N PHE A 178 -27.28 0.09 1.65
CA PHE A 178 -26.78 0.70 0.42
C PHE A 178 -25.61 1.68 0.64
N LYS A 179 -25.22 1.97 1.89
CA LYS A 179 -23.93 2.63 2.19
C LYS A 179 -22.74 1.75 1.82
N ASP A 180 -22.88 0.42 1.91
CA ASP A 180 -21.81 -0.47 1.48
C ASP A 180 -21.84 -0.64 -0.05
N TRP A 181 -20.83 -0.09 -0.70
CA TRP A 181 -20.64 -0.21 -2.14
C TRP A 181 -20.53 -1.68 -2.62
N ASN A 182 -20.13 -2.62 -1.75
CA ASN A 182 -20.11 -4.05 -2.09
C ASN A 182 -21.53 -4.61 -2.25
N ILE A 183 -22.46 -4.19 -1.38
CA ILE A 183 -23.87 -4.57 -1.45
C ILE A 183 -24.46 -3.98 -2.74
N VAL A 184 -24.23 -2.70 -3.02
CA VAL A 184 -24.64 -2.05 -4.27
C VAL A 184 -24.10 -2.81 -5.49
N LYS A 185 -22.82 -3.19 -5.47
CA LYS A 185 -22.20 -3.96 -6.56
C LYS A 185 -22.88 -5.31 -6.74
N ALA A 186 -23.10 -6.06 -5.65
CA ALA A 186 -23.78 -7.35 -5.69
C ALA A 186 -25.22 -7.20 -6.21
N PHE A 187 -25.88 -6.11 -5.85
CA PHE A 187 -27.22 -5.76 -6.32
C PHE A 187 -27.22 -5.50 -7.84
N LEU A 188 -26.28 -4.70 -8.36
CA LEU A 188 -26.13 -4.44 -9.80
C LEU A 188 -25.87 -5.71 -10.61
N HIS A 189 -25.00 -6.60 -10.15
CA HIS A 189 -24.72 -7.87 -10.84
C HIS A 189 -25.93 -8.80 -10.91
N ASN A 190 -26.82 -8.74 -9.93
CA ASN A 190 -28.03 -9.56 -9.87
C ASN A 190 -29.29 -8.82 -10.31
N TYR A 191 -29.18 -7.55 -10.70
CA TYR A 191 -30.31 -6.66 -10.94
C TYR A 191 -31.26 -7.21 -12.00
N SER A 192 -30.74 -7.74 -13.12
CA SER A 192 -31.58 -8.33 -14.18
C SER A 192 -32.42 -9.51 -13.68
N LYS A 193 -31.84 -10.39 -12.87
CA LYS A 193 -32.56 -11.53 -12.25
C LYS A 193 -33.58 -11.07 -11.21
N LEU A 194 -33.20 -10.09 -10.39
CA LEU A 194 -34.09 -9.52 -9.37
C LEU A 194 -35.29 -8.87 -10.05
N LYS A 195 -35.06 -8.01 -11.05
CA LYS A 195 -36.10 -7.34 -11.82
C LYS A 195 -37.06 -8.35 -12.44
N THR A 196 -36.59 -9.36 -13.16
CA THR A 196 -37.47 -10.40 -13.74
C THR A 196 -38.32 -11.13 -12.70
N ASN A 197 -37.79 -11.38 -11.50
CA ASN A 197 -38.50 -12.14 -10.46
C ASN A 197 -39.55 -11.31 -9.70
N SER A 198 -39.34 -10.01 -9.57
CA SER A 198 -40.22 -9.08 -8.85
C SER A 198 -40.99 -8.13 -9.76
N ASP A 199 -40.80 -8.22 -11.08
CA ASP A 199 -41.50 -7.35 -12.03
C ASP A 199 -43.00 -7.48 -11.83
N GLN A 200 -43.68 -6.32 -11.75
CA GLN A 200 -45.13 -6.22 -11.54
C GLN A 200 -45.67 -6.80 -10.21
N LYS A 201 -44.82 -7.24 -9.28
CA LYS A 201 -45.23 -7.73 -7.96
C LYS A 201 -45.20 -6.61 -6.90
N ILE A 202 -46.10 -5.64 -7.04
CA ILE A 202 -46.19 -4.44 -6.18
C ILE A 202 -46.33 -4.77 -4.68
N GLN A 203 -46.88 -5.95 -4.37
CA GLN A 203 -47.07 -6.44 -3.00
C GLN A 203 -45.78 -6.94 -2.33
N THR A 204 -44.66 -7.01 -3.06
CA THR A 204 -43.39 -7.55 -2.54
C THR A 204 -42.44 -6.41 -2.19
N ASP A 205 -41.79 -6.48 -1.03
CA ASP A 205 -40.81 -5.47 -0.60
C ASP A 205 -39.69 -5.24 -1.63
N MET A 206 -39.25 -6.30 -2.33
CA MET A 206 -38.24 -6.24 -3.37
C MET A 206 -38.62 -5.29 -4.54
N PHE A 207 -39.92 -5.19 -4.86
CA PHE A 207 -40.38 -4.27 -5.90
C PHE A 207 -40.07 -2.81 -5.52
N TRP A 208 -40.38 -2.44 -4.27
CA TRP A 208 -40.10 -1.10 -3.75
C TRP A 208 -38.61 -0.83 -3.58
N ILE A 209 -37.85 -1.83 -3.11
CA ILE A 209 -36.38 -1.74 -3.00
C ILE A 209 -35.75 -1.49 -4.38
N LEU A 210 -36.20 -2.19 -5.43
CA LEU A 210 -35.71 -1.95 -6.79
C LEU A 210 -36.09 -0.55 -7.30
N GLN A 211 -37.31 -0.11 -7.04
CA GLN A 211 -37.77 1.21 -7.48
C GLN A 211 -36.96 2.33 -6.81
N ASP A 212 -36.65 2.19 -5.52
CA ASP A 212 -35.86 3.17 -4.80
C ASP A 212 -34.37 3.10 -5.19
N PHE A 213 -33.86 1.89 -5.46
CA PHE A 213 -32.53 1.72 -6.03
C PHE A 213 -32.38 2.38 -7.42
N GLU A 214 -33.38 2.23 -8.29
CA GLU A 214 -33.40 2.88 -9.61
C GLU A 214 -33.37 4.40 -9.48
N LYS A 215 -34.25 4.98 -8.65
CA LYS A 215 -34.25 6.42 -8.38
C LYS A 215 -32.91 6.91 -7.82
N LEU A 216 -32.29 6.12 -6.95
CA LEU A 216 -30.99 6.43 -6.37
C LEU A 216 -29.89 6.42 -7.45
N ALA A 217 -29.90 5.41 -8.32
CA ALA A 217 -28.95 5.30 -9.43
C ALA A 217 -29.11 6.43 -10.44
N ASP A 218 -30.35 6.83 -10.75
CA ASP A 218 -30.66 7.96 -11.62
C ASP A 218 -30.08 9.27 -11.04
N LYS A 219 -30.34 9.57 -9.76
CA LYS A 219 -29.78 10.76 -9.10
C LYS A 219 -28.26 10.74 -9.00
N ALA A 220 -27.68 9.57 -8.74
CA ALA A 220 -26.24 9.43 -8.57
C ALA A 220 -25.48 9.60 -9.89
N LEU A 221 -26.04 9.09 -11.00
CA LEU A 221 -25.32 8.95 -12.28
C LEU A 221 -25.94 9.79 -13.40
N GLN A 222 -27.25 9.71 -13.64
CA GLN A 222 -27.88 10.32 -14.82
C GLN A 222 -27.70 11.84 -14.85
N GLU A 223 -27.85 12.51 -13.69
CA GLU A 223 -27.71 13.96 -13.59
C GLU A 223 -26.24 14.43 -13.60
N ARG A 224 -25.30 13.61 -13.12
CA ARG A 224 -23.92 14.02 -12.85
C ARG A 224 -22.90 13.49 -13.86
N GLU A 225 -23.03 12.22 -14.22
CA GLU A 225 -22.13 11.48 -15.09
C GLU A 225 -22.94 10.56 -16.05
N PRO A 226 -23.62 11.13 -17.07
CA PRO A 226 -24.53 10.37 -17.95
C PRO A 226 -23.84 9.20 -18.68
N MET A 227 -22.57 9.36 -19.04
CA MET A 227 -21.76 8.28 -19.61
C MET A 227 -21.66 7.05 -18.68
N LEU A 228 -21.52 7.25 -17.37
CA LEU A 228 -21.48 6.13 -16.44
C LEU A 228 -22.84 5.45 -16.31
N TYR A 229 -23.91 6.22 -16.41
CA TYR A 229 -25.27 5.70 -16.42
C TYR A 229 -25.48 4.76 -17.60
N ASP A 230 -25.04 5.15 -18.81
CA ASP A 230 -25.15 4.28 -19.99
C ASP A 230 -24.31 3.00 -19.85
N ILE A 231 -23.10 3.10 -19.30
CA ILE A 231 -22.26 1.92 -19.01
C ILE A 231 -22.99 0.96 -18.06
N MET A 232 -23.65 1.49 -17.02
CA MET A 232 -24.44 0.69 -16.08
C MET A 232 -25.57 -0.04 -16.83
N LEU A 233 -26.35 0.67 -17.64
CA LEU A 233 -27.45 0.10 -18.40
C LEU A 233 -26.98 -0.98 -19.38
N TYR A 234 -25.94 -0.71 -20.19
CA TYR A 234 -25.43 -1.70 -21.14
C TYR A 234 -24.91 -2.96 -20.45
N LYS A 235 -24.32 -2.82 -19.26
CA LYS A 235 -23.88 -3.96 -18.46
C LYS A 235 -25.04 -4.76 -17.88
N ILE A 236 -26.08 -4.10 -17.40
CA ILE A 236 -27.32 -4.74 -16.94
C ILE A 236 -27.99 -5.52 -18.09
N MET A 237 -27.91 -4.98 -19.30
CA MET A 237 -28.38 -5.64 -20.53
C MET A 237 -27.46 -6.77 -21.03
N ASN A 238 -26.43 -7.16 -20.26
CA ASN A 238 -25.45 -8.20 -20.61
C ASN A 238 -24.68 -7.94 -21.93
N MET A 239 -24.44 -6.67 -22.28
CA MET A 239 -23.66 -6.32 -23.46
C MET A 239 -22.17 -6.62 -23.26
N GLN A 240 -21.47 -7.07 -24.32
CA GLN A 240 -20.04 -7.31 -24.26
C GLN A 240 -19.25 -6.00 -24.17
N ASN A 241 -18.12 -6.01 -23.46
CA ASN A 241 -17.32 -4.79 -23.25
C ASN A 241 -16.81 -4.16 -24.56
N LYS A 242 -16.56 -4.97 -25.59
CA LYS A 242 -16.14 -4.48 -26.92
C LYS A 242 -17.26 -3.68 -27.59
N ASP A 243 -18.51 -4.08 -27.41
CA ASP A 243 -19.66 -3.38 -27.98
C ASP A 243 -19.98 -2.11 -27.18
N ILE A 244 -19.83 -2.16 -25.86
CA ILE A 244 -19.92 -0.97 -24.99
C ILE A 244 -18.88 0.07 -25.41
N GLN A 245 -17.64 -0.35 -25.66
CA GLN A 245 -16.58 0.55 -26.12
C GLN A 245 -16.96 1.27 -27.43
N LYS A 246 -17.51 0.55 -28.41
CA LYS A 246 -17.97 1.12 -29.69
C LYS A 246 -19.11 2.12 -29.48
N ARG A 247 -20.08 1.82 -28.61
CA ARG A 247 -21.18 2.74 -28.31
C ARG A 247 -20.71 4.01 -27.62
N LEU A 248 -19.81 3.89 -26.65
CA LEU A 248 -19.22 5.06 -25.97
C LEU A 248 -18.44 5.97 -26.93
N GLU A 249 -17.76 5.39 -27.93
CA GLU A 249 -17.10 6.15 -28.97
C GLU A 249 -18.11 6.89 -29.87
N GLN A 250 -19.24 6.26 -30.21
CA GLN A 250 -20.30 6.86 -31.00
C GLN A 250 -21.04 7.98 -30.25
N ASP A 251 -21.40 7.75 -28.99
CA ASP A 251 -22.26 8.66 -28.23
C ASP A 251 -21.49 9.81 -27.57
N TYR A 252 -20.25 9.55 -27.13
CA TYR A 252 -19.44 10.50 -26.35
C TYR A 252 -18.11 10.89 -27.02
N GLY A 253 -17.74 10.27 -28.14
CA GLY A 253 -16.46 10.53 -28.81
C GLY A 253 -15.24 10.11 -27.99
N ARG A 254 -15.39 9.19 -27.03
CA ARG A 254 -14.31 8.76 -26.14
C ARG A 254 -14.11 7.26 -26.21
N THR A 255 -12.86 6.85 -26.41
CA THR A 255 -12.45 5.46 -26.39
C THR A 255 -11.84 5.09 -25.05
N TYR A 256 -12.36 4.04 -24.44
CA TYR A 256 -11.84 3.47 -23.20
C TYR A 256 -11.42 2.02 -23.41
N SER A 257 -10.42 1.58 -22.67
CA SER A 257 -10.03 0.17 -22.67
C SER A 257 -11.13 -0.71 -22.04
N VAL A 258 -11.18 -1.97 -22.47
CA VAL A 258 -12.15 -2.96 -21.99
C VAL A 258 -12.01 -3.19 -20.48
N GLU A 259 -10.77 -3.17 -19.98
CA GLU A 259 -10.42 -3.28 -18.57
C GLU A 259 -10.93 -2.07 -17.78
N TYR A 260 -10.81 -0.87 -18.35
CA TYR A 260 -11.30 0.35 -17.70
C TYR A 260 -12.83 0.35 -17.59
N ILE A 261 -13.55 -0.06 -18.63
CA ILE A 261 -15.02 -0.21 -18.59
C ILE A 261 -15.43 -1.20 -17.49
N SER A 262 -14.73 -2.33 -17.38
CA SER A 262 -14.97 -3.30 -16.31
C SER A 262 -14.70 -2.70 -14.92
N SER A 263 -13.63 -1.92 -14.78
CA SER A 263 -13.31 -1.24 -13.52
C SER A 263 -14.34 -0.17 -13.14
N LEU A 264 -14.84 0.59 -14.12
CA LEU A 264 -15.92 1.57 -13.91
C LEU A 264 -17.16 0.90 -13.33
N TYR A 265 -17.61 -0.19 -13.97
CA TYR A 265 -18.80 -0.93 -13.52
C TYR A 265 -18.61 -1.61 -12.17
N ASN A 266 -17.44 -2.21 -11.91
CA ASN A 266 -17.22 -2.97 -10.69
C ASN A 266 -16.85 -2.12 -9.47
N ASN A 267 -16.34 -0.90 -9.68
CA ASN A 267 -15.78 -0.10 -8.61
C ASN A 267 -16.32 1.33 -8.58
N LYS A 268 -16.27 2.08 -9.70
CA LYS A 268 -16.64 3.51 -9.68
C LYS A 268 -18.14 3.69 -9.50
N ILE A 269 -18.94 3.00 -10.32
CA ILE A 269 -20.40 3.12 -10.34
C ILE A 269 -21.03 2.75 -8.98
N PRO A 270 -20.72 1.57 -8.37
CA PRO A 270 -21.29 1.21 -7.08
C PRO A 270 -20.94 2.21 -5.97
N LYS A 271 -19.73 2.76 -5.99
CA LYS A 271 -19.28 3.75 -4.99
C LYS A 271 -20.00 5.09 -5.11
N LEU A 272 -20.30 5.53 -6.34
CA LEU A 272 -21.06 6.76 -6.55
C LEU A 272 -22.49 6.63 -6.05
N ILE A 273 -23.14 5.49 -6.33
CA ILE A 273 -24.49 5.20 -5.84
C ILE A 273 -24.51 5.15 -4.31
N ALA A 274 -23.56 4.44 -3.69
CA ALA A 274 -23.45 4.35 -2.23
C ALA A 274 -23.21 5.71 -1.56
N ALA A 275 -22.35 6.55 -2.15
CA ALA A 275 -22.10 7.90 -1.65
C ALA A 275 -23.34 8.81 -1.78
N GLU A 276 -24.16 8.62 -2.81
CA GLU A 276 -25.42 9.36 -2.93
C GLU A 276 -26.44 8.91 -1.87
N PHE A 277 -26.50 7.61 -1.57
CA PHE A 277 -27.37 7.09 -0.53
C PHE A 277 -27.02 7.67 0.85
N GLU A 278 -25.73 7.64 1.20
CA GLU A 278 -25.22 8.24 2.44
C GLU A 278 -25.58 9.72 2.54
N LYS A 279 -25.52 10.43 1.41
CA LYS A 279 -25.89 11.85 1.34
C LYS A 279 -27.39 12.06 1.52
N GLU A 280 -28.26 11.24 0.91
CA GLU A 280 -29.71 11.35 1.06
C GLU A 280 -30.16 11.05 2.48
N GLU A 281 -29.63 10.00 3.10
CA GLU A 281 -29.95 9.66 4.49
C GLU A 281 -29.49 10.75 5.45
N LEU A 282 -28.28 11.29 5.26
CA LEU A 282 -27.79 12.40 6.07
C LEU A 282 -28.65 13.65 5.91
N LEU A 283 -29.10 13.95 4.69
CA LEU A 283 -30.05 15.04 4.46
C LEU A 283 -31.38 14.78 5.17
N TYR A 284 -31.94 13.57 5.08
CA TYR A 284 -33.19 13.21 5.75
C TYR A 284 -33.07 13.38 7.27
N HIS A 285 -32.03 12.81 7.89
CA HIS A 285 -31.79 12.88 9.34
C HIS A 285 -31.73 14.32 9.85
N TYR A 286 -30.93 15.17 9.21
CA TYR A 286 -30.82 16.57 9.62
C TYR A 286 -31.98 17.45 9.17
N THR A 287 -32.84 17.01 8.25
CA THR A 287 -34.04 17.77 7.88
C THR A 287 -35.20 17.48 8.83
N PHE A 288 -35.41 16.21 9.19
CA PHE A 288 -36.62 15.77 9.87
C PHE A 288 -36.40 15.34 11.34
N VAL A 289 -35.23 14.80 11.69
CA VAL A 289 -34.98 14.23 13.02
C VAL A 289 -34.31 15.26 13.95
N GLU A 290 -33.07 15.65 13.66
CA GLU A 290 -32.28 16.51 14.54
C GLU A 290 -32.40 18.01 14.23
N LYS A 291 -32.92 18.36 13.04
CA LYS A 291 -32.95 19.74 12.52
C LYS A 291 -31.56 20.41 12.55
N GLY A 292 -30.71 20.00 11.62
CA GLY A 292 -29.34 20.48 11.49
C GLY A 292 -29.21 21.94 11.06
N ASN A 293 -27.98 22.44 11.06
CA ASN A 293 -27.65 23.80 10.63
C ASN A 293 -27.51 23.86 9.11
N TRP A 294 -28.11 24.87 8.47
CA TRP A 294 -28.08 25.05 7.02
C TRP A 294 -27.37 26.34 6.65
N LYS A 295 -26.64 26.32 5.53
CA LYS A 295 -25.85 27.46 5.05
C LYS A 295 -26.06 27.67 3.55
N LYS A 296 -26.28 28.93 3.17
CA LYS A 296 -26.33 29.33 1.77
C LYS A 296 -24.93 29.39 1.17
N CYS A 297 -24.73 28.77 0.01
CA CYS A 297 -23.50 28.88 -0.75
C CYS A 297 -23.41 30.24 -1.45
N ASN A 298 -22.29 30.95 -1.31
CA ASN A 298 -22.11 32.26 -1.95
C ASN A 298 -21.97 32.20 -3.48
N ARG A 299 -21.59 31.06 -4.07
CA ARG A 299 -21.39 30.91 -5.52
C ARG A 299 -22.65 30.44 -6.25
N CYS A 300 -23.27 29.33 -5.83
CA CYS A 300 -24.49 28.82 -6.47
C CYS A 300 -25.80 29.31 -5.83
N GLY A 301 -25.75 30.01 -4.69
CA GLY A 301 -26.94 30.49 -3.99
C GLY A 301 -27.80 29.42 -3.32
N GLN A 302 -27.50 28.13 -3.50
CA GLN A 302 -28.26 27.03 -2.90
C GLN A 302 -28.02 26.94 -1.39
N VAL A 303 -29.08 26.65 -0.64
CA VAL A 303 -29.01 26.34 0.80
C VAL A 303 -28.68 24.87 0.95
N LYS A 304 -27.56 24.57 1.62
CA LYS A 304 -27.06 23.19 1.83
C LYS A 304 -26.76 22.98 3.31
N LEU A 305 -26.80 21.73 3.75
CA LEU A 305 -26.50 21.39 5.13
C LEU A 305 -25.05 21.76 5.47
N LEU A 306 -24.82 22.33 6.66
CA LEU A 306 -23.51 22.69 7.18
C LEU A 306 -22.75 21.43 7.65
N HIS A 307 -22.40 20.59 6.68
CA HIS A 307 -21.70 19.32 6.91
C HIS A 307 -20.47 19.20 6.00
N SER A 308 -19.53 18.34 6.39
CA SER A 308 -18.28 18.11 5.65
C SER A 308 -18.53 17.57 4.22
N ILE A 309 -19.65 16.90 3.97
CA ILE A 309 -20.05 16.43 2.64
C ILE A 309 -20.29 17.60 1.67
N PHE A 310 -20.86 18.71 2.16
CA PHE A 310 -21.25 19.85 1.32
C PHE A 310 -20.25 21.00 1.37
N PHE A 311 -19.57 21.21 2.50
CA PHE A 311 -18.61 22.30 2.70
C PHE A 311 -17.28 21.76 3.23
N SER A 312 -16.16 22.23 2.68
CA SER A 312 -14.83 21.92 3.24
C SER A 312 -14.61 22.68 4.55
N ARG A 313 -13.89 22.08 5.49
CA ARG A 313 -13.46 22.76 6.72
C ARG A 313 -12.39 23.81 6.39
N ASN A 314 -12.43 24.94 7.10
CA ASN A 314 -11.44 25.99 7.07
C ASN A 314 -11.06 26.34 8.50
N SER A 315 -9.85 25.95 8.91
CA SER A 315 -9.33 26.20 10.26
C SER A 315 -9.14 27.70 10.58
N GLY A 316 -9.08 28.56 9.56
CA GLY A 316 -8.95 30.02 9.74
C GLY A 316 -10.28 30.79 9.73
N SER A 317 -11.44 30.13 9.66
CA SER A 317 -12.75 30.82 9.63
C SER A 317 -13.36 30.90 11.04
N SER A 318 -13.46 32.12 11.57
CA SER A 318 -13.88 32.41 12.95
C SER A 318 -15.35 32.12 13.29
N ASN A 319 -16.26 32.01 12.30
CA ASN A 319 -17.69 31.89 12.60
C ASN A 319 -18.20 30.44 12.67
N ASN A 320 -17.82 29.58 11.71
CA ASN A 320 -18.42 28.24 11.56
C ASN A 320 -17.42 27.14 11.18
N GLY A 321 -16.12 27.44 11.08
CA GLY A 321 -15.10 26.45 10.69
C GLY A 321 -15.25 25.83 9.28
N PHE A 322 -16.15 26.36 8.44
CA PHE A 322 -16.40 25.90 7.06
C PHE A 322 -16.34 27.05 6.05
N TYR A 323 -15.87 26.76 4.85
CA TYR A 323 -15.86 27.74 3.75
C TYR A 323 -17.26 28.26 3.40
N SER A 324 -17.35 29.47 2.84
CA SER A 324 -18.60 30.09 2.35
C SER A 324 -19.09 29.51 1.01
N ILE A 325 -18.24 28.75 0.33
CA ILE A 325 -18.52 28.15 -0.99
C ILE A 325 -18.61 26.63 -0.80
N CYS A 326 -19.64 26.00 -1.37
CA CYS A 326 -19.84 24.55 -1.32
C CYS A 326 -18.79 23.80 -2.13
N LYS A 327 -18.58 22.52 -1.83
CA LYS A 327 -17.57 21.67 -2.48
C LYS A 327 -17.78 21.53 -3.99
N GLU A 328 -19.02 21.36 -4.44
CA GLU A 328 -19.34 21.32 -5.88
C GLU A 328 -18.83 22.58 -6.59
N CYS A 329 -19.16 23.76 -6.05
CA CYS A 329 -18.71 25.05 -6.56
C CYS A 329 -17.20 25.28 -6.44
N ARG A 330 -16.48 24.59 -5.54
CA ARG A 330 -15.02 24.69 -5.45
C ARG A 330 -14.35 23.74 -6.45
N ASN A 331 -14.94 22.57 -6.68
CA ASN A 331 -14.43 21.55 -7.60
C ASN A 331 -14.74 21.89 -9.06
N SER A 332 -15.79 22.66 -9.34
CA SER A 332 -16.00 23.25 -10.66
C SER A 332 -14.85 24.23 -10.96
N LYS A 333 -13.93 23.83 -11.87
CA LYS A 333 -12.88 24.71 -12.39
C LYS A 333 -13.53 26.03 -12.85
N LYS A 334 -12.90 27.17 -12.53
CA LYS A 334 -13.28 28.45 -13.16
C LYS A 334 -13.05 28.29 -14.66
N GLY A 335 -14.10 28.49 -15.47
CA GLY A 335 -14.03 28.56 -16.93
C GLY A 335 -14.51 27.30 -17.66
N VAL A 336 -15.82 27.19 -17.85
CA VAL A 336 -16.42 26.79 -19.13
C VAL A 336 -17.64 27.70 -19.26
N ASP A 337 -17.38 28.92 -19.75
CA ASP A 337 -18.30 29.58 -20.67
C ASP A 337 -17.82 29.20 -22.07
#